data_AF-A0AAU5I874-F1
#
_entry.id   AF-A0AAU5I874-F1
#
_cell.length_a   1.000
_cell.length_b   1.000
_cell.length_c   1.000
_cell.angle_alpha   90.00
_cell.angle_beta   90.00
_cell.angle_gamma   90.00
#
_symmetry.space_group_name_H-M   'P 1'
#
loop_
_entity.id
_entity.type
_entity.pdbx_description
1 polymer ?
#
loop_
_entity_poly.entity_id
_entity_poly.type
_entity_poly.pdbx_seq_one_letter_code
_entity_poly.pdbx_strand_id
1 'polypeptide(L)'
;MSVLVGLTVMLGMLVIVPAGLLLTDVPELGRIRRLWPAFAVPGAVSLWLPRGLPATLLALCYALGAALLALHALHRLARHPAALRSSRTAPAEVALLTALVTPSIAAAALVAERSGHSLFGFGLGILALTVPHFHFAGFAAALVSGLVCRLVDSTAGRFAALSVPLGTLLVLIGYFVGDRTELAGAVVLTAGMWTVALLTWRTVRPAGRDRATRLLLATSAAALAVTMVLALSWALGEATGLPHPTLTWMAATHGVGNALGFALCSVLAWRRLREPADHEGRTE
;
A
#
# COMPACT_ATOMS: atom_id res chain seq x y z
N MET A 1 1.49 19.14 -10.51
CA MET A 1 1.06 18.22 -9.43
C MET A 1 0.07 17.17 -9.93
N SER A 2 -1.02 17.53 -10.61
CA SER A 2 -2.08 16.60 -11.07
C SER A 2 -1.56 15.43 -11.91
N VAL A 3 -0.71 15.69 -12.92
CA VAL A 3 -0.14 14.64 -13.79
C VAL A 3 0.68 13.62 -12.98
N LEU A 4 1.55 14.08 -12.09
CA LEU A 4 2.39 13.23 -11.24
C LEU A 4 1.54 12.34 -10.32
N VAL A 5 0.53 12.93 -9.67
CA VAL A 5 -0.42 12.20 -8.82
C VAL A 5 -1.17 11.17 -9.66
N GLY A 6 -1.66 11.56 -10.85
CA GLY A 6 -2.35 10.66 -11.78
C GLY A 6 -1.50 9.45 -12.17
N LEU A 7 -0.23 9.66 -12.54
CA LEU A 7 0.69 8.57 -12.87
C LEU A 7 0.94 7.65 -11.67
N THR A 8 1.08 8.23 -10.48
CA THR A 8 1.27 7.47 -9.23
C THR A 8 0.03 6.64 -8.88
N VAL A 9 -1.16 7.17 -9.09
CA VAL A 9 -2.43 6.43 -8.96
C VAL A 9 -2.52 5.30 -9.97
N MET A 10 -2.20 5.57 -11.24
CA MET A 10 -2.20 4.55 -12.29
C MET A 10 -1.24 3.40 -11.97
N LEU A 11 -0.04 3.70 -11.46
CA LEU A 11 0.90 2.68 -10.99
C LEU A 11 0.28 1.82 -9.89
N GLY A 12 -0.38 2.44 -8.91
CA GLY A 12 -1.12 1.75 -7.85
C GLY A 12 -2.17 0.79 -8.41
N MET A 13 -3.05 1.31 -9.26
CA MET A 13 -4.18 0.57 -9.83
C MET A 13 -3.77 -0.54 -10.80
N LEU A 14 -2.88 -0.23 -11.75
CA LEU A 14 -2.58 -1.08 -12.90
C LEU A 14 -1.44 -2.07 -12.62
N VAL A 15 -0.55 -1.74 -11.67
CA VAL A 15 0.66 -2.54 -11.41
C VAL A 15 0.66 -3.07 -9.99
N ILE A 16 0.66 -2.19 -8.98
CA ILE A 16 0.93 -2.60 -7.59
C ILE A 16 -0.16 -3.50 -7.03
N VAL A 17 -1.44 -3.12 -7.15
CA VAL A 17 -2.53 -3.96 -6.65
C VAL A 17 -2.55 -5.34 -7.33
N PRO A 18 -2.64 -5.47 -8.66
CA PRO A 18 -2.73 -6.79 -9.29
C PRO A 18 -1.46 -7.64 -9.08
N ALA A 19 -0.28 -7.03 -9.06
CA ALA A 19 0.96 -7.75 -8.78
C ALA A 19 1.09 -8.14 -7.30
N GLY A 20 0.58 -7.32 -6.38
CA GLY A 20 0.50 -7.66 -4.96
C GLY A 20 -0.48 -8.80 -4.67
N LEU A 21 -1.61 -8.86 -5.38
CA LEU A 21 -2.57 -9.96 -5.25
C LEU A 21 -1.92 -11.32 -5.61
N LEU A 22 -1.00 -11.37 -6.57
CA LEU A 22 -0.20 -12.58 -6.87
C LEU A 22 0.64 -13.05 -5.68
N LEU A 23 1.01 -12.15 -4.77
CA LEU A 23 1.88 -12.45 -3.62
C LEU A 23 1.10 -12.95 -2.40
N THR A 24 -0.23 -13.02 -2.46
CA THR A 24 -1.05 -13.37 -1.29
C THR A 24 -1.15 -14.86 -1.01
N ASP A 25 -0.81 -15.74 -1.97
CA ASP A 25 -1.05 -17.20 -1.92
C ASP A 25 -2.52 -17.59 -1.64
N VAL A 26 -3.47 -16.70 -1.96
CA VAL A 26 -4.91 -16.94 -1.79
C VAL A 26 -5.52 -17.27 -3.16
N PRO A 27 -5.83 -18.55 -3.46
CA PRO A 27 -6.33 -18.98 -4.77
C PRO A 27 -7.61 -18.25 -5.20
N GLU A 28 -8.49 -17.93 -4.25
CA GLU A 28 -9.77 -17.26 -4.47
C GLU A 28 -9.61 -15.85 -5.07
N LEU A 29 -8.50 -15.16 -4.75
CA LEU A 29 -8.17 -13.86 -5.33
C LEU A 29 -7.76 -13.97 -6.80
N GLY A 30 -7.46 -15.18 -7.29
CA GLY A 30 -7.07 -15.43 -8.67
C GLY A 30 -8.12 -14.99 -9.69
N ARG A 31 -9.41 -15.13 -9.37
CA ARG A 31 -10.51 -14.67 -10.26
C ARG A 31 -10.60 -13.14 -10.28
N ILE A 32 -10.58 -12.51 -9.10
CA ILE A 32 -10.63 -11.04 -8.98
C ILE A 32 -9.45 -10.41 -9.73
N ARG A 33 -8.25 -10.97 -9.57
CA ARG A 33 -7.05 -10.51 -10.25
C ARG A 33 -7.16 -10.60 -11.78
N ARG A 34 -7.70 -11.69 -12.33
CA ARG A 34 -7.89 -11.83 -13.80
C ARG A 34 -8.86 -10.78 -14.35
N LEU A 35 -9.90 -10.45 -13.58
CA LEU A 35 -10.87 -9.41 -13.94
C LEU A 35 -10.37 -8.00 -13.64
N TRP A 36 -9.28 -7.86 -12.85
CA TRP A 36 -8.78 -6.57 -12.38
C TRP A 36 -8.57 -5.52 -13.48
N PRO A 37 -8.04 -5.85 -14.69
CA PRO A 37 -7.93 -4.87 -15.76
C PRO A 37 -9.27 -4.22 -16.15
N ALA A 38 -10.39 -4.96 -16.07
CA ALA A 38 -11.72 -4.43 -16.36
C ALA A 38 -12.19 -3.38 -15.34
N PHE A 39 -11.58 -3.33 -14.16
CA PHE A 39 -11.83 -2.31 -13.13
C PHE A 39 -10.79 -1.19 -13.16
N ALA A 40 -9.51 -1.57 -13.26
CA ALA A 40 -8.38 -0.66 -13.13
C ALA A 40 -8.16 0.21 -14.39
N VAL A 41 -8.39 -0.31 -15.60
CA VAL A 41 -8.23 0.48 -16.83
C VAL A 41 -9.27 1.61 -16.90
N PRO A 42 -10.58 1.36 -16.69
CA PRO A 42 -11.55 2.45 -16.56
C PRO A 42 -11.17 3.47 -15.49
N GLY A 43 -10.79 3.00 -14.28
CA GLY A 43 -10.33 3.87 -13.19
C GLY A 43 -9.16 4.76 -13.60
N ALA A 44 -8.17 4.22 -14.31
CA ALA A 44 -7.04 4.99 -14.83
C ALA A 44 -7.47 6.02 -15.89
N VAL A 45 -8.38 5.67 -16.79
CA VAL A 45 -8.91 6.59 -17.81
C VAL A 45 -9.67 7.75 -17.16
N SER A 46 -10.38 7.51 -16.04
CA SER A 46 -11.11 8.56 -15.32
C SER A 46 -10.24 9.76 -14.88
N LEU A 47 -8.94 9.52 -14.68
CA LEU A 47 -7.98 10.55 -14.23
C LEU A 47 -7.73 11.61 -15.29
N TRP A 48 -7.94 11.27 -16.56
CA TRP A 48 -7.63 12.10 -17.72
C TRP A 48 -8.87 12.77 -18.32
N LEU A 49 -10.05 12.49 -17.76
CA LEU A 49 -11.29 13.17 -18.12
C LEU A 49 -11.54 14.38 -17.20
N PRO A 50 -12.24 15.42 -17.69
CA PRO A 50 -12.81 16.43 -16.83
C PRO A 50 -13.70 15.79 -15.75
N ARG A 51 -13.69 16.38 -14.54
CA ARG A 51 -14.60 15.94 -13.47
C ARG A 51 -16.04 16.06 -13.94
N GLY A 52 -16.85 15.06 -13.60
CA GLY A 52 -18.23 14.95 -14.06
C GLY A 52 -18.64 13.50 -14.27
N LEU A 53 -19.87 13.31 -14.74
CA LEU A 53 -20.51 11.99 -14.84
C LEU A 53 -19.65 10.92 -15.55
N PRO A 54 -19.02 11.17 -16.72
CA PRO A 54 -18.19 10.15 -17.38
C PRO A 54 -17.01 9.69 -16.52
N ALA A 55 -16.29 10.63 -15.89
CA ALA A 55 -15.17 10.32 -15.02
C ALA A 55 -15.63 9.54 -13.77
N THR A 56 -16.77 9.92 -13.18
CA THR A 56 -17.35 9.23 -12.03
C THR A 56 -17.75 7.80 -12.37
N LEU A 57 -18.40 7.55 -13.51
CA LEU A 57 -18.80 6.21 -13.92
C LEU A 57 -17.59 5.28 -14.11
N LEU A 58 -16.52 5.78 -14.72
CA LEU A 58 -15.28 5.03 -14.86
C LEU A 58 -14.56 4.79 -13.52
N ALA A 59 -14.60 5.77 -12.60
CA ALA A 59 -14.11 5.60 -11.23
C ALA A 59 -14.93 4.57 -10.43
N LEU A 60 -16.24 4.50 -10.67
CA LEU A 60 -17.11 3.49 -10.07
C LEU A 60 -16.75 2.08 -10.53
N CYS A 61 -16.30 1.88 -11.77
CA CYS A 61 -15.77 0.59 -12.20
C CYS A 61 -14.57 0.15 -11.34
N TYR A 62 -13.66 1.07 -11.00
CA TYR A 62 -12.58 0.80 -10.07
C TYR A 62 -13.09 0.48 -8.65
N ALA A 63 -14.11 1.22 -8.18
CA ALA A 63 -14.74 0.98 -6.89
C ALA A 63 -15.39 -0.40 -6.78
N LEU A 64 -15.97 -0.93 -7.86
CA LEU A 64 -16.46 -2.32 -7.89
C LEU A 64 -15.33 -3.32 -7.65
N GLY A 65 -14.19 -3.16 -8.33
CA GLY A 65 -13.01 -4.02 -8.10
C GLY A 65 -12.51 -3.95 -6.66
N ALA A 66 -12.40 -2.74 -6.10
CA ALA A 66 -11.98 -2.55 -4.72
C ALA A 66 -12.99 -3.12 -3.70
N ALA A 67 -14.29 -3.01 -3.98
CA ALA A 67 -15.34 -3.61 -3.16
C ALA A 67 -15.26 -5.14 -3.16
N LEU A 68 -14.93 -5.78 -4.30
CA LEU A 68 -14.72 -7.23 -4.34
C LEU A 68 -13.55 -7.68 -3.45
N LEU A 69 -12.46 -6.90 -3.38
CA LEU A 69 -11.35 -7.19 -2.47
C LEU A 69 -11.76 -7.04 -1.00
N ALA A 70 -12.48 -5.97 -0.66
CA ALA A 70 -12.97 -5.75 0.70
C ALA A 70 -13.98 -6.83 1.13
N LEU A 71 -14.93 -7.20 0.26
CA LEU A 71 -15.88 -8.28 0.50
C LEU A 71 -15.17 -9.63 0.65
N HIS A 72 -14.12 -9.88 -0.14
CA HIS A 72 -13.31 -11.08 0.03
C HIS A 72 -12.61 -11.10 1.40
N ALA A 73 -12.06 -9.97 1.86
CA ALA A 73 -11.46 -9.86 3.18
C ALA A 73 -12.48 -10.16 4.30
N LEU A 74 -13.70 -9.62 4.21
CA LEU A 74 -14.78 -9.90 5.16
C LEU A 74 -15.20 -11.38 5.14
N HIS A 75 -15.34 -11.96 3.94
CA HIS A 75 -15.66 -13.38 3.79
C HIS A 75 -14.56 -14.27 4.39
N ARG A 76 -13.29 -13.94 4.16
CA ARG A 76 -12.14 -14.66 4.72
C ARG A 76 -12.12 -14.58 6.25
N LEU A 77 -12.38 -13.40 6.81
CA LEU A 77 -12.49 -13.19 8.25
C LEU A 77 -13.59 -14.07 8.88
N ALA A 78 -14.75 -14.15 8.22
CA ALA A 78 -15.87 -14.97 8.68
C ALA A 78 -15.60 -16.48 8.58
N ARG A 79 -14.89 -16.93 7.54
CA ARG A 79 -14.60 -18.37 7.31
C ARG A 79 -13.39 -18.89 8.08
N HIS A 80 -12.40 -18.04 8.36
CA HIS A 80 -11.14 -18.42 8.99
C HIS A 80 -10.80 -17.59 10.24
N PRO A 81 -11.73 -17.43 11.21
CA PRO A 81 -11.49 -16.61 12.40
C PRO A 81 -10.37 -17.13 13.29
N ALA A 82 -10.04 -18.43 13.18
CA ALA A 82 -8.95 -19.06 13.93
C ALA A 82 -7.57 -18.42 13.64
N ALA A 83 -7.35 -17.92 12.42
CA ALA A 83 -6.09 -17.28 12.04
C ALA A 83 -5.79 -16.01 12.87
N LEU A 84 -6.84 -15.33 13.33
CA LEU A 84 -6.72 -14.15 14.21
C LEU A 84 -6.58 -14.49 15.69
N ARG A 85 -6.84 -15.73 16.10
CA ARG A 85 -6.72 -16.14 17.51
C ARG A 85 -5.29 -16.53 17.89
N SER A 86 -4.47 -16.91 16.92
CA SER A 86 -3.07 -17.28 17.15
C SER A 86 -2.18 -16.05 17.08
N SER A 87 -1.42 -15.78 18.14
CA SER A 87 -0.44 -14.68 18.20
C SER A 87 0.65 -14.77 17.13
N ARG A 88 0.87 -15.97 16.58
CA ARG A 88 1.86 -16.21 15.51
C ARG A 88 1.32 -15.83 14.14
N THR A 89 0.06 -16.14 13.85
CA THR A 89 -0.53 -15.93 12.51
C THR A 89 -1.32 -14.63 12.40
N ALA A 90 -1.90 -14.15 13.50
CA ALA A 90 -2.77 -12.98 13.52
C ALA A 90 -2.12 -11.72 12.93
N PRO A 91 -0.84 -11.37 13.24
CA PRO A 91 -0.22 -10.18 12.68
C PRO A 91 -0.20 -10.15 11.15
N ALA A 92 0.25 -11.24 10.53
CA ALA A 92 0.31 -11.33 9.08
C ALA A 92 -1.08 -11.41 8.43
N GLU A 93 -2.06 -12.00 9.11
CA GLU A 93 -3.45 -12.05 8.64
C GLU A 93 -4.11 -10.67 8.72
N VAL A 94 -3.91 -9.92 9.81
CA VAL A 94 -4.38 -8.52 9.94
C VAL A 94 -3.78 -7.67 8.82
N ALA A 95 -2.47 -7.78 8.58
CA ALA A 95 -1.80 -7.03 7.51
C ALA A 95 -2.36 -7.37 6.11
N LEU A 96 -2.66 -8.66 5.85
CA LEU A 96 -3.33 -9.08 4.60
C LEU A 96 -4.74 -8.50 4.49
N LEU A 97 -5.56 -8.59 5.54
CA LEU A 97 -6.92 -8.05 5.53
C LEU A 97 -6.90 -6.53 5.31
N THR A 98 -5.99 -5.81 5.96
CA THR A 98 -5.78 -4.37 5.73
C THR A 98 -5.39 -4.10 4.28
N ALA A 99 -4.47 -4.89 3.71
CA ALA A 99 -4.09 -4.74 2.31
C ALA A 99 -5.31 -4.90 1.39
N LEU A 100 -6.18 -5.87 1.64
CA LEU A 100 -7.36 -6.11 0.79
C LEU A 100 -8.47 -5.06 0.95
N VAL A 101 -8.62 -4.46 2.14
CA VAL A 101 -9.66 -3.46 2.42
C VAL A 101 -9.25 -2.07 1.95
N THR A 102 -8.00 -1.66 2.13
CA THR A 102 -7.53 -0.28 1.88
C THR A 102 -7.76 0.26 0.44
N PRO A 103 -7.73 -0.55 -0.64
CA PRO A 103 -8.13 -0.09 -1.97
C PRO A 103 -9.56 0.47 -2.04
N SER A 104 -10.47 0.05 -1.16
CA SER A 104 -11.84 0.59 -1.10
C SER A 104 -11.88 2.06 -0.66
N ILE A 105 -10.97 2.45 0.23
CA ILE A 105 -10.82 3.85 0.67
C ILE A 105 -10.26 4.70 -0.48
N ALA A 106 -9.25 4.17 -1.19
CA ALA A 106 -8.73 4.81 -2.40
C ALA A 106 -9.82 4.98 -3.47
N ALA A 107 -10.69 3.98 -3.64
CA ALA A 107 -11.78 4.05 -4.60
C ALA A 107 -12.88 5.04 -4.21
N ALA A 108 -13.26 5.10 -2.93
CA ALA A 108 -14.23 6.07 -2.44
C ALA A 108 -13.72 7.51 -2.65
N ALA A 109 -12.44 7.76 -2.33
CA ALA A 109 -11.81 9.04 -2.58
C ALA A 109 -11.76 9.39 -4.07
N LEU A 110 -11.42 8.43 -4.94
CA LEU A 110 -11.42 8.62 -6.39
C LEU A 110 -12.82 8.98 -6.91
N VAL A 111 -13.86 8.25 -6.51
CA VAL A 111 -15.24 8.50 -6.97
C VAL A 111 -15.70 9.89 -6.55
N ALA A 112 -15.49 10.26 -5.28
CA ALA A 112 -15.83 11.59 -4.79
C ALA A 112 -15.07 12.68 -5.57
N GLU A 113 -13.75 12.53 -5.71
CA GLU A 113 -12.92 13.51 -6.38
C GLU A 113 -13.25 13.66 -7.88
N ARG A 114 -13.52 12.55 -8.58
CA ARG A 114 -13.96 12.57 -9.99
C ARG A 114 -15.37 13.12 -10.17
N SER A 115 -16.23 12.99 -9.16
CA SER A 115 -17.57 13.62 -9.14
C SER A 115 -17.55 15.12 -8.83
N GLY A 116 -16.40 15.66 -8.38
CA GLY A 116 -16.29 17.06 -7.99
C GLY A 116 -16.85 17.39 -6.60
N HIS A 117 -17.16 16.38 -5.78
CA HIS A 117 -17.68 16.57 -4.42
C HIS A 117 -16.60 16.33 -3.37
N SER A 118 -16.63 17.15 -2.30
CA SER A 118 -15.90 16.82 -1.08
C SER A 118 -16.53 15.60 -0.41
N LEU A 119 -15.71 14.85 0.32
CA LEU A 119 -16.14 13.66 1.05
C LEU A 119 -15.63 13.78 2.48
N PHE A 120 -16.52 13.65 3.46
CA PHE A 120 -16.17 13.76 4.88
C PHE A 120 -15.42 15.05 5.29
N GLY A 121 -15.68 16.16 4.58
CA GLY A 121 -14.99 17.43 4.81
C GLY A 121 -13.66 17.59 4.06
N PHE A 122 -13.15 16.55 3.40
CA PHE A 122 -11.93 16.64 2.59
C PHE A 122 -12.19 17.28 1.23
N GLY A 123 -11.42 18.31 0.90
CA GLY A 123 -11.40 18.92 -0.41
C GLY A 123 -10.78 18.02 -1.48
N LEU A 124 -11.03 18.35 -2.76
CA LEU A 124 -10.62 17.53 -3.91
C LEU A 124 -9.11 17.27 -3.98
N GLY A 125 -8.28 18.23 -3.55
CA GLY A 125 -6.83 18.06 -3.52
C GLY A 125 -6.37 16.97 -2.57
N ILE A 126 -6.96 16.92 -1.36
CA ILE A 126 -6.67 15.88 -0.38
C ILE A 126 -7.19 14.54 -0.88
N LEU A 127 -8.43 14.48 -1.39
CA LEU A 127 -8.99 13.25 -1.96
C LEU A 127 -8.12 12.67 -3.08
N ALA A 128 -7.56 13.52 -3.95
CA ALA A 128 -6.64 13.09 -5.00
C ALA A 128 -5.34 12.48 -4.44
N LEU A 129 -4.84 12.99 -3.32
CA LEU A 129 -3.66 12.45 -2.61
C LEU A 129 -3.99 11.21 -1.77
N THR A 130 -5.24 11.07 -1.31
CA THR A 130 -5.73 9.88 -0.59
C THR A 130 -5.65 8.63 -1.46
N VAL A 131 -5.99 8.73 -2.75
CA VAL A 131 -5.96 7.58 -3.68
C VAL A 131 -4.60 6.88 -3.68
N PRO A 132 -3.48 7.52 -4.08
CA PRO A 132 -2.19 6.87 -4.07
C PRO A 132 -1.74 6.50 -2.64
N HIS A 133 -2.06 7.30 -1.62
CA HIS A 133 -1.68 6.98 -0.24
C HIS A 133 -2.20 5.60 0.17
N PHE A 134 -3.47 5.29 -0.12
CA PHE A 134 -4.04 3.98 0.20
C PHE A 134 -3.61 2.85 -0.76
N HIS A 135 -3.09 3.15 -1.95
CA HIS A 135 -2.38 2.14 -2.77
C HIS A 135 -1.03 1.75 -2.19
N PHE A 136 -0.27 2.70 -1.65
CA PHE A 136 1.12 2.45 -1.22
C PHE A 136 1.23 2.24 0.29
N ALA A 137 0.79 3.20 1.11
CA ALA A 137 0.82 3.10 2.57
C ALA A 137 -0.30 2.21 3.13
N GLY A 138 -1.43 2.10 2.41
CA GLY A 138 -2.48 1.12 2.73
C GLY A 138 -2.14 -0.27 2.21
N PHE A 139 -2.30 -0.49 0.90
CA PHE A 139 -2.20 -1.81 0.28
C PHE A 139 -0.76 -2.36 0.31
N ALA A 140 0.20 -1.67 -0.32
CA ALA A 140 1.54 -2.24 -0.52
C ALA A 140 2.29 -2.42 0.80
N ALA A 141 2.24 -1.43 1.69
CA ALA A 141 2.87 -1.47 3.00
C ALA A 141 2.33 -2.60 3.87
N ALA A 142 1.00 -2.74 3.97
CA ALA A 142 0.39 -3.81 4.76
C ALA A 142 0.67 -5.20 4.15
N LEU A 143 0.63 -5.33 2.82
CA LEU A 143 0.97 -6.59 2.16
C LEU A 143 2.43 -7.00 2.43
N VAL A 144 3.37 -6.06 2.23
CA VAL A 144 4.81 -6.33 2.40
C VAL A 144 5.15 -6.57 3.87
N SER A 145 4.56 -5.86 4.82
CA SER A 145 4.77 -6.12 6.25
C SER A 145 4.28 -7.50 6.65
N GLY A 146 3.12 -7.94 6.12
CA GLY A 146 2.61 -9.30 6.28
C GLY A 146 3.53 -10.38 5.68
N LEU A 147 4.08 -10.13 4.49
CA LEU A 147 5.06 -11.04 3.84
C LEU A 147 6.34 -11.17 4.66
N VAL A 148 6.90 -10.05 5.12
CA VAL A 148 8.10 -10.04 5.98
C VAL A 148 7.82 -10.75 7.30
N CYS A 149 6.67 -10.54 7.92
CA CYS A 149 6.28 -11.21 9.15
C CYS A 149 6.18 -12.73 8.99
N ARG A 150 5.65 -13.22 7.85
CA ARG A 150 5.57 -14.67 7.58
C ARG A 150 6.94 -15.28 7.34
N LEU A 151 7.80 -14.58 6.60
CA LEU A 151 9.15 -15.07 6.28
C LEU A 151 10.08 -15.01 7.50
N VAL A 152 9.97 -13.96 8.32
CA VAL A 152 10.83 -13.70 9.47
C VAL A 152 10.02 -13.82 10.75
N ASP A 153 9.82 -15.06 11.20
CA ASP A 153 9.05 -15.36 12.41
C ASP A 153 9.75 -14.87 13.69
N SER A 154 9.51 -13.59 14.00
CA SER A 154 10.17 -12.85 15.07
C SER A 154 9.21 -11.85 15.68
N THR A 155 9.52 -11.38 16.89
CA THR A 155 8.78 -10.28 17.54
C THR A 155 8.80 -9.01 16.70
N ALA A 156 9.94 -8.68 16.08
CA ALA A 156 10.07 -7.54 15.17
C ALA A 156 9.17 -7.69 13.92
N GLY A 157 9.10 -8.88 13.33
CA GLY A 157 8.22 -9.16 12.18
C GLY A 157 6.74 -8.97 12.54
N ARG A 158 6.33 -9.50 13.70
CA ARG A 158 4.95 -9.33 14.22
C ARG A 158 4.62 -7.87 14.54
N PHE A 159 5.57 -7.15 15.15
CA PHE A 159 5.44 -5.72 15.41
C PHE A 159 5.22 -4.95 14.10
N ALA A 160 6.05 -5.19 13.08
CA ALA A 160 5.89 -4.53 11.78
C ALA A 160 4.51 -4.78 11.15
N ALA A 161 4.03 -6.04 11.17
CA ALA A 161 2.76 -6.43 10.59
C ALA A 161 1.53 -5.86 11.32
N LEU A 162 1.64 -5.51 12.61
CA LEU A 162 0.56 -4.85 13.37
C LEU A 162 0.66 -3.32 13.31
N SER A 163 1.87 -2.78 13.43
CA SER A 163 2.11 -1.33 13.47
C SER A 163 1.78 -0.65 12.15
N VAL A 164 1.95 -1.31 11.00
CA VAL A 164 1.62 -0.71 9.70
C VAL A 164 0.09 -0.50 9.53
N PRO A 165 -0.76 -1.52 9.72
CA PRO A 165 -2.21 -1.34 9.79
C PRO A 165 -2.65 -0.33 10.85
N LEU A 166 -2.12 -0.43 12.06
CA LEU A 166 -2.50 0.45 13.17
C LEU A 166 -2.13 1.90 12.89
N GLY A 167 -0.91 2.16 12.44
CA GLY A 167 -0.45 3.50 12.09
C GLY A 167 -1.25 4.10 10.93
N THR A 168 -1.56 3.32 9.89
CA THR A 168 -2.41 3.77 8.78
C THR A 168 -3.82 4.13 9.25
N LEU A 169 -4.41 3.32 10.13
CA LEU A 169 -5.72 3.60 10.72
C LEU A 169 -5.69 4.85 11.61
N LEU A 170 -4.65 5.02 12.43
CA LEU A 170 -4.48 6.19 13.29
C LEU A 170 -4.28 7.48 12.49
N VAL A 171 -3.51 7.45 11.40
CA VAL A 171 -3.39 8.59 10.47
C VAL A 171 -4.76 8.94 9.89
N LEU A 172 -5.50 7.93 9.40
CA LEU A 172 -6.84 8.14 8.87
C LEU A 172 -7.80 8.76 9.91
N ILE A 173 -7.80 8.25 11.14
CA ILE A 173 -8.59 8.81 12.26
C ILE A 173 -8.10 10.22 12.61
N GLY A 174 -6.79 10.46 12.54
CA GLY A 174 -6.16 11.74 12.82
C GLY A 174 -6.75 12.88 12.01
N TYR A 175 -7.08 12.65 10.74
CA TYR A 175 -7.76 13.64 9.92
C TYR A 175 -9.12 14.11 10.47
N PHE A 176 -9.78 13.31 11.31
CA PHE A 176 -11.07 13.66 11.92
C PHE A 176 -10.93 14.24 13.33
N VAL A 177 -9.86 13.89 14.04
CA VAL A 177 -9.70 14.16 15.48
C VAL A 177 -8.67 15.26 15.75
N GLY A 178 -7.67 15.40 14.87
CA GLY A 178 -6.66 16.45 14.91
C GLY A 178 -5.22 15.95 14.71
N ASP A 179 -4.35 16.90 14.43
CA ASP A 179 -2.98 16.68 13.93
C ASP A 179 -2.08 15.90 14.91
N ARG A 180 -2.35 15.97 16.21
CA ARG A 180 -1.61 15.17 17.22
C ARG A 180 -1.86 13.67 17.06
N THR A 181 -3.09 13.29 16.72
CA THR A 181 -3.45 11.89 16.45
C THR A 181 -2.85 11.45 15.12
N GLU A 182 -2.82 12.33 14.12
CA GLU A 182 -2.13 12.07 12.85
C GLU A 182 -0.62 11.86 13.07
N LEU A 183 0.03 12.70 13.88
CA LEU A 183 1.44 12.54 14.26
C LEU A 183 1.68 11.21 14.99
N ALA A 184 0.83 10.85 15.95
CA ALA A 184 0.94 9.57 16.65
C ALA A 184 0.83 8.38 15.67
N GLY A 185 -0.12 8.46 14.72
CA GLY A 185 -0.24 7.48 13.65
C GLY A 185 0.99 7.41 12.75
N ALA A 186 1.54 8.57 12.35
CA ALA A 186 2.75 8.66 11.54
C ALA A 186 3.97 8.06 12.25
N VAL A 187 4.10 8.24 13.56
CA VAL A 187 5.16 7.63 14.39
C VAL A 187 5.01 6.11 14.42
N VAL A 188 3.81 5.59 14.70
CA VAL A 188 3.55 4.14 14.73
C VAL A 188 3.80 3.50 13.36
N LEU A 189 3.29 4.12 12.29
CA LEU A 189 3.50 3.67 10.93
C LEU A 189 4.99 3.66 10.57
N THR A 190 5.71 4.74 10.89
CA THR A 190 7.15 4.85 10.63
C THR A 190 7.95 3.78 11.36
N ALA A 191 7.66 3.54 12.65
CA ALA A 191 8.32 2.48 13.40
C ALA A 191 8.09 1.10 12.77
N GLY A 192 6.85 0.82 12.34
CA GLY A 192 6.53 -0.40 11.59
C GLY A 192 7.31 -0.51 10.28
N MET A 193 7.31 0.55 9.47
CA MET A 193 7.97 0.57 8.17
C MET A 193 9.51 0.54 8.27
N TRP A 194 10.12 1.18 9.25
CA TRP A 194 11.56 1.02 9.52
C TRP A 194 11.89 -0.40 9.97
N THR A 195 11.00 -1.05 10.72
CA THR A 195 11.17 -2.47 11.06
C THR A 195 11.09 -3.34 9.81
N VAL A 196 10.14 -3.10 8.90
CA VAL A 196 10.08 -3.74 7.58
C VAL A 196 11.39 -3.53 6.81
N ALA A 197 11.89 -2.29 6.74
CA ALA A 197 13.14 -1.96 6.04
C ALA A 197 14.34 -2.71 6.65
N LEU A 198 14.44 -2.71 7.98
CA LEU A 198 15.54 -3.36 8.70
C LEU A 198 15.56 -4.88 8.47
N LEU A 199 14.41 -5.54 8.61
CA LEU A 199 14.28 -6.98 8.35
C LEU A 199 14.53 -7.27 6.87
N THR A 200 13.98 -6.47 5.97
CA THR A 200 14.25 -6.60 4.52
C THR A 200 15.75 -6.54 4.24
N TRP A 201 16.46 -5.58 4.84
CA TRP A 201 17.90 -5.41 4.65
C TRP A 201 18.74 -6.54 5.24
N ARG A 202 18.41 -6.98 6.47
CA ARG A 202 19.23 -7.92 7.25
C ARG A 202 18.92 -9.38 6.97
N THR A 203 17.68 -9.74 6.63
CA THR A 203 17.28 -11.14 6.52
C THR A 203 16.75 -11.49 5.13
N VAL A 204 15.84 -10.69 4.57
CA VAL A 204 15.22 -11.00 3.26
C VAL A 204 16.20 -10.82 2.11
N ARG A 205 16.96 -9.71 2.12
CA ARG A 205 17.94 -9.38 1.08
C ARG A 205 19.05 -10.44 0.96
N PRO A 206 19.73 -10.88 2.02
CA PRO A 206 20.76 -11.91 1.91
C PRO A 206 20.24 -13.24 1.34
N ALA A 207 18.96 -13.57 1.58
CA ALA A 207 18.30 -14.75 1.01
C ALA A 207 17.98 -14.62 -0.49
N GLY A 208 18.13 -13.42 -1.07
CA GLY A 208 17.96 -13.19 -2.51
C GLY A 208 18.98 -13.99 -3.33
N ARG A 209 18.47 -14.72 -4.33
CA ARG A 209 19.25 -15.63 -5.19
C ARG A 209 20.28 -14.90 -6.06
N ASP A 210 19.87 -13.80 -6.67
CA ASP A 210 20.66 -13.05 -7.66
C ASP A 210 20.85 -11.57 -7.30
N ARG A 211 21.79 -10.92 -7.99
CA ARG A 211 22.11 -9.49 -7.77
C ARG A 211 20.91 -8.57 -8.00
N ALA A 212 20.06 -8.85 -8.98
CA ALA A 212 18.92 -7.98 -9.26
C ALA A 212 17.89 -8.02 -8.13
N THR A 213 17.55 -9.22 -7.62
CA THR A 213 16.68 -9.38 -6.45
C THR A 213 17.24 -8.68 -5.21
N ARG A 214 18.54 -8.82 -4.96
CA ARG A 214 19.22 -8.13 -3.83
C ARG A 214 19.22 -6.62 -3.97
N LEU A 215 19.36 -6.10 -5.20
CA LEU A 215 19.30 -4.67 -5.48
C LEU A 215 17.88 -4.13 -5.28
N LEU A 216 16.85 -4.82 -5.79
CA LEU A 216 15.45 -4.43 -5.58
C LEU A 216 15.10 -4.36 -4.08
N LEU A 217 15.50 -5.35 -3.29
CA LEU A 217 15.28 -5.37 -1.83
C LEU A 217 16.06 -4.24 -1.12
N ALA A 218 17.30 -3.97 -1.55
CA ALA A 218 18.10 -2.88 -1.01
C ALA A 218 17.48 -1.51 -1.30
N THR A 219 17.11 -1.26 -2.56
CA THR A 219 16.44 -0.03 -2.99
C THR A 219 15.14 0.16 -2.25
N SER A 220 14.33 -0.90 -2.11
CA SER A 220 13.09 -0.85 -1.35
C SER A 220 13.30 -0.48 0.12
N ALA A 221 14.24 -1.12 0.80
CA ALA A 221 14.52 -0.84 2.20
C ALA A 221 15.08 0.58 2.41
N ALA A 222 16.00 1.02 1.54
CA ALA A 222 16.59 2.35 1.62
C ALA A 222 15.56 3.46 1.34
N ALA A 223 14.76 3.31 0.28
CA ALA A 223 13.70 4.25 -0.06
C ALA A 223 12.67 4.35 1.08
N LEU A 224 12.31 3.22 1.69
CA LEU A 224 11.38 3.20 2.80
C LEU A 224 11.95 3.94 4.03
N ALA A 225 13.23 3.70 4.36
CA ALA A 225 13.88 4.40 5.47
C ALA A 225 13.85 5.93 5.28
N VAL A 226 14.25 6.41 4.10
CA VAL A 226 14.31 7.84 3.78
C VAL A 226 12.92 8.47 3.72
N THR A 227 11.97 7.83 3.03
CA THR A 227 10.64 8.42 2.84
C THR A 227 9.83 8.51 4.13
N MET A 228 10.07 7.63 5.11
CA MET A 228 9.43 7.74 6.43
C MET A 228 9.98 8.90 7.26
N VAL A 229 11.25 9.31 7.08
CA VAL A 229 11.77 10.55 7.69
C VAL A 229 10.99 11.76 7.19
N LEU A 230 10.68 11.79 5.89
CA LEU A 230 9.87 12.86 5.29
C LEU A 230 8.45 12.89 5.86
N ALA A 231 7.84 11.72 6.07
CA ALA A 231 6.52 11.61 6.68
C ALA A 231 6.51 12.15 8.11
N LEU A 232 7.50 11.78 8.93
CA LEU A 232 7.64 12.29 10.29
C LEU A 232 7.89 13.79 10.32
N SER A 233 8.78 14.30 9.46
CA SER A 233 9.05 15.74 9.38
C SER A 233 7.80 16.53 9.00
N TRP A 234 6.98 16.00 8.09
CA TRP A 234 5.73 16.63 7.69
C TRP A 234 4.70 16.60 8.83
N ALA A 235 4.43 15.43 9.41
CA ALA A 235 3.43 15.28 10.47
C ALA A 235 3.81 16.04 11.75
N LEU A 236 5.11 16.12 12.07
CA LEU A 236 5.60 16.89 13.21
C LEU A 236 5.37 18.38 12.97
N GLY A 237 5.67 18.87 11.77
CA GLY A 237 5.44 20.27 11.41
C GLY A 237 3.97 20.64 11.48
N GLU A 238 3.08 19.82 10.89
CA GLU A 238 1.63 20.07 10.95
C GLU A 238 1.14 20.15 12.40
N ALA A 239 1.57 19.21 13.26
CA ALA A 239 1.12 19.16 14.65
C ALA A 239 1.74 20.23 15.58
N THR A 240 2.81 20.91 15.17
CA THR A 240 3.56 21.85 16.03
C THR A 240 3.72 23.26 15.45
N GLY A 241 3.37 23.47 14.19
CA GLY A 241 3.64 24.69 13.44
C GLY A 241 5.11 24.87 13.02
N LEU A 242 5.97 23.86 13.21
CA LEU A 242 7.36 23.91 12.72
C LEU A 242 7.41 23.89 11.19
N PRO A 243 8.42 24.51 10.56
CA PRO A 243 8.57 24.47 9.10
C PRO A 243 8.60 23.04 8.57
N HIS A 244 7.74 22.76 7.59
CA HIS A 244 7.62 21.44 6.97
C HIS A 244 7.48 21.53 5.45
N PRO A 245 7.73 20.43 4.72
CA PRO A 245 7.54 20.42 3.29
C PRO A 245 6.10 20.69 2.87
N THR A 246 5.91 21.27 1.68
CA THR A 246 4.58 21.45 1.10
C THR A 246 4.01 20.12 0.60
N LEU A 247 2.68 20.03 0.43
CA LEU A 247 2.03 18.83 -0.13
C LEU A 247 2.57 18.47 -1.53
N THR A 248 2.85 19.46 -2.37
CA THR A 248 3.47 19.23 -3.69
C THR A 248 4.84 18.57 -3.56
N TRP A 249 5.66 19.03 -2.61
CA TRP A 249 6.96 18.46 -2.34
C TRP A 249 6.82 17.02 -1.81
N MET A 250 5.93 16.80 -0.85
CA MET A 250 5.63 15.47 -0.31
C MET A 250 5.18 14.50 -1.39
N ALA A 251 4.31 14.92 -2.31
CA ALA A 251 3.90 14.09 -3.43
C ALA A 251 5.10 13.70 -4.33
N ALA A 252 6.00 14.66 -4.59
CA ALA A 252 7.16 14.47 -5.47
C ALA A 252 8.29 13.62 -4.87
N THR A 253 8.44 13.61 -3.55
CA THR A 253 9.55 12.92 -2.87
C THR A 253 9.05 11.71 -2.08
N HIS A 254 8.24 11.92 -1.05
CA HIS A 254 7.66 10.87 -0.23
C HIS A 254 6.73 9.97 -1.07
N GLY A 255 5.83 10.56 -1.86
CA GLY A 255 4.89 9.83 -2.71
C GLY A 255 5.60 8.99 -3.76
N VAL A 256 6.40 9.62 -4.63
CA VAL A 256 7.16 8.93 -5.69
C VAL A 256 8.15 7.92 -5.11
N GLY A 257 8.86 8.28 -4.03
CA GLY A 257 9.79 7.38 -3.35
C GLY A 257 9.11 6.13 -2.79
N ASN A 258 7.92 6.27 -2.21
CA ASN A 258 7.13 5.12 -1.78
C ASN A 258 6.58 4.31 -2.96
N ALA A 259 6.19 4.97 -4.04
CA ALA A 259 5.60 4.31 -5.20
C ALA A 259 6.62 3.49 -6.00
N LEU A 260 7.73 4.11 -6.42
CA LEU A 260 8.75 3.50 -7.26
C LEU A 260 9.84 2.82 -6.44
N GLY A 261 10.34 3.50 -5.42
CA GLY A 261 11.47 3.02 -4.61
C GLY A 261 11.06 1.88 -3.69
N PHE A 262 10.00 2.05 -2.90
CA PHE A 262 9.51 1.04 -1.97
C PHE A 262 8.60 0.01 -2.66
N ALA A 263 7.39 0.40 -3.08
CA ALA A 263 6.34 -0.55 -3.43
C ALA A 263 6.66 -1.35 -4.69
N LEU A 264 7.06 -0.68 -5.78
CA LEU A 264 7.40 -1.38 -7.03
C LEU A 264 8.60 -2.31 -6.85
N CYS A 265 9.70 -1.84 -6.25
CA CYS A 265 10.87 -2.68 -6.01
C CYS A 265 10.56 -3.85 -5.08
N SER A 266 9.78 -3.64 -4.00
CA SER A 266 9.31 -4.72 -3.13
C SER A 266 8.54 -5.77 -3.90
N VAL A 267 7.49 -5.38 -4.63
CA VAL A 267 6.62 -6.33 -5.34
C VAL A 267 7.42 -7.12 -6.38
N LEU A 268 8.31 -6.48 -7.14
CA LEU A 268 9.17 -7.16 -8.10
C LEU A 268 10.14 -8.13 -7.43
N ALA A 269 10.76 -7.73 -6.31
CA ALA A 269 11.65 -8.61 -5.56
C ALA A 269 10.91 -9.85 -5.02
N TRP A 270 9.74 -9.66 -4.41
CA TRP A 270 8.95 -10.75 -3.86
C TRP A 270 8.43 -11.70 -4.94
N ARG A 271 8.14 -11.22 -6.15
CA ARG A 271 7.81 -12.10 -7.30
C ARG A 271 9.01 -12.97 -7.67
N ARG A 272 10.20 -12.39 -7.79
CA ARG A 272 11.44 -13.13 -8.11
C ARG A 272 11.83 -14.14 -7.03
N LEU A 273 11.57 -13.84 -5.76
CA LEU A 273 11.81 -14.78 -4.65
C LEU A 273 10.90 -16.03 -4.71
N ARG A 274 9.74 -15.93 -5.38
CA ARG A 274 8.73 -16.99 -5.49
C ARG A 274 8.83 -17.80 -6.78
N GLU A 275 9.50 -17.28 -7.80
CA GLU A 275 9.75 -18.04 -9.03
C GLU A 275 10.64 -19.25 -8.69
N PRO A 276 10.20 -20.49 -9.03
CA PRO A 276 11.05 -21.66 -8.96
C PRO A 276 12.33 -21.41 -9.77
N ALA A 277 13.46 -21.95 -9.32
CA ALA A 277 14.71 -21.89 -10.06
C ALA A 277 14.62 -22.79 -11.31
N ASP A 278 13.88 -22.37 -12.33
CA ASP A 278 13.98 -22.96 -13.65
C ASP A 278 15.28 -22.47 -14.27
N HIS A 279 16.34 -23.29 -14.15
CA HIS A 279 17.45 -23.50 -15.12
C HIS A 279 18.68 -24.14 -14.44
N GLU A 280 18.53 -25.32 -13.83
CA GLU A 280 19.69 -26.15 -13.44
C GLU A 280 19.51 -27.64 -13.78
N GLY A 281 18.76 -27.95 -14.86
CA GLY A 281 18.48 -29.35 -15.21
C GLY A 281 18.06 -29.61 -16.66
N ARG A 282 18.60 -28.87 -17.64
CA ARG A 282 18.63 -29.32 -19.04
C ARG A 282 20.07 -29.53 -19.47
N THR A 283 20.66 -30.59 -18.95
CA THR A 283 21.72 -31.34 -19.62
C THR A 283 21.20 -32.75 -19.82
N GLU A 284 20.62 -33.00 -21.00
CA GLU A 284 20.87 -34.19 -21.81
C GLU A 284 20.87 -33.75 -23.28
#